data_AF-A0A2E8CVX5-F1
#
_entry.id   AF-A0A2E8CVX5-F1
#
_cell.length_a   1.000
_cell.length_b   1.000
_cell.length_c   1.000
_cell.angle_alpha   90.00
_cell.angle_beta   90.00
_cell.angle_gamma   90.00
#
_symmetry.space_group_name_H-M   'P 1'
#
loop_
_entity.id
_entity.type
_entity.pdbx_description
1 polymer ?
#
loop_
_entity_poly.entity_id
_entity_poly.type
_entity_poly.pdbx_seq_one_letter_code
_entity_poly.pdbx_strand_id
1 'polypeptide(L)'
;MLFGLRMKIQMELGLIAGSLCLAIPFLSRLPRGSDWVAQYLPDEGHFISGTLLFGAFAIIPAIVVFTAALISKSPFYLPVVISALTAIAMLAYWHHDNDLAADAQAAISLIFIPIFAACFAIVGGAVGVGLQSATQLLRKRTEQNADPNA
;
A
#
# COMPACT_ATOMS: atom_id res chain seq x y z
N MET A 1 -3.68 -20.20 -21.36
CA MET A 1 -4.84 -19.56 -20.70
C MET A 1 -4.59 -19.25 -19.21
N LEU A 2 -4.10 -20.21 -18.41
CA LEU A 2 -3.82 -20.03 -16.96
C LEU A 2 -2.80 -18.93 -16.62
N PHE A 3 -1.74 -18.75 -17.42
CA PHE A 3 -0.73 -17.71 -17.18
C PHE A 3 -1.32 -16.29 -17.29
N GLY A 4 -2.14 -16.04 -18.33
CA GLY A 4 -2.80 -14.76 -18.53
C GLY A 4 -3.80 -14.44 -17.41
N LEU A 5 -4.53 -15.44 -16.92
CA LEU A 5 -5.46 -15.26 -15.79
C LEU A 5 -4.73 -14.89 -14.50
N ARG A 6 -3.61 -15.56 -14.20
CA ARG A 6 -2.80 -15.25 -13.02
C ARG A 6 -2.25 -13.82 -13.07
N MET A 7 -1.68 -13.43 -14.20
CA MET A 7 -1.12 -12.09 -14.36
C MET A 7 -2.20 -11.01 -14.25
N LYS A 8 -3.38 -11.27 -14.81
CA LYS A 8 -4.54 -10.37 -14.68
C LYS A 8 -4.94 -10.16 -13.21
N ILE A 9 -5.04 -11.23 -12.41
CA ILE A 9 -5.38 -11.12 -10.99
C ILE A 9 -4.32 -10.32 -10.22
N GLN A 10 -3.03 -10.59 -10.47
CA GLN A 10 -1.94 -9.85 -9.84
C GLN A 10 -1.99 -8.35 -10.17
N MET A 11 -2.28 -8.01 -11.43
CA MET A 11 -2.45 -6.63 -11.86
C MET A 11 -3.66 -5.97 -11.21
N GLU A 12 -4.82 -6.64 -11.18
CA GLU A 12 -6.02 -6.10 -10.53
C GLU A 12 -5.81 -5.85 -9.03
N LEU A 13 -5.20 -6.81 -8.32
CA LEU A 13 -4.84 -6.64 -6.91
C LEU A 13 -3.86 -5.48 -6.71
N GLY A 14 -2.84 -5.38 -7.56
CA GLY A 14 -1.88 -4.28 -7.51
C GLY A 14 -2.53 -2.92 -7.77
N LEU A 15 -3.43 -2.83 -8.76
CA LEU A 15 -4.15 -1.59 -9.07
C LEU A 15 -5.07 -1.18 -7.93
N ILE A 16 -5.82 -2.12 -7.35
CA ILE A 16 -6.71 -1.85 -6.21
C ILE A 16 -5.88 -1.36 -5.01
N ALA A 17 -4.85 -2.12 -4.63
CA ALA A 17 -4.05 -1.80 -3.46
C ALA A 17 -3.22 -0.51 -3.64
N GLY A 18 -2.68 -0.28 -4.83
CA GLY A 18 -2.01 0.97 -5.19
C GLY A 18 -2.96 2.17 -5.17
N SER A 19 -4.17 2.04 -5.71
CA SER A 19 -5.18 3.10 -5.68
C SER A 19 -5.61 3.45 -4.26
N LEU A 20 -5.70 2.45 -3.37
CA LEU A 20 -5.93 2.70 -1.94
C LEU A 20 -4.78 3.53 -1.35
N CYS A 21 -3.52 3.22 -1.64
CA CYS A 21 -2.38 4.01 -1.16
C CYS A 21 -2.48 5.49 -1.59
N LEU A 22 -2.96 5.76 -2.80
CA LEU A 22 -3.19 7.13 -3.28
C LEU A 22 -4.34 7.84 -2.55
N ALA A 23 -5.37 7.11 -2.16
CA ALA A 23 -6.56 7.66 -1.52
C ALA A 23 -6.40 7.88 -0.01
N ILE A 24 -5.64 7.01 0.69
CA ILE A 24 -5.54 7.02 2.16
C ILE A 24 -5.15 8.38 2.76
N PRO A 25 -4.18 9.14 2.23
CA PRO A 25 -3.83 10.45 2.79
C PRO A 25 -5.02 11.42 2.93
N PHE A 26 -5.97 11.34 2.01
CA PHE A 26 -7.21 12.13 2.04
C PHE A 26 -8.26 11.48 2.96
N LEU A 27 -8.45 10.16 2.84
CA LEU A 27 -9.45 9.44 3.60
C LEU A 27 -9.19 9.46 5.11
N SER A 28 -7.93 9.39 5.54
CA SER A 28 -7.55 9.40 6.96
C SER A 28 -7.85 10.73 7.65
N ARG A 29 -8.16 11.79 6.89
CA ARG A 29 -8.50 13.11 7.43
C ARG A 29 -9.98 13.34 7.63
N LEU A 30 -10.84 12.57 6.96
CA LEU A 30 -12.30 12.69 7.08
C LEU A 30 -12.79 12.68 8.54
N PRO A 31 -12.25 11.84 9.46
CA PRO A 31 -12.67 11.86 10.86
C PRO A 31 -12.42 13.17 11.60
N ARG A 32 -11.53 14.04 11.10
CA ARG A 32 -11.19 15.32 11.73
C ARG A 32 -11.98 16.52 11.20
N GLY A 33 -12.83 16.31 10.20
CA GLY A 33 -13.68 17.34 9.63
C GLY A 33 -13.12 18.01 8.37
N SER A 34 -13.92 18.90 7.78
CA SER A 34 -13.64 19.53 6.47
C SER A 34 -12.36 20.35 6.47
N ASP A 35 -12.04 21.03 7.57
CA ASP A 35 -10.88 21.94 7.64
C ASP A 35 -9.57 21.18 7.45
N TRP A 36 -9.48 19.96 7.99
CA TRP A 36 -8.32 19.09 7.81
C TRP A 36 -8.16 18.58 6.37
N VAL A 37 -9.29 18.29 5.72
CA VAL A 37 -9.31 17.86 4.31
C VAL A 37 -8.91 19.03 3.40
N ALA A 38 -9.40 20.24 3.69
CA ALA A 38 -9.08 21.45 2.95
C ALA A 38 -7.57 21.77 2.97
N GLN A 39 -6.83 21.38 4.02
CA GLN A 39 -5.36 21.51 4.00
C GLN A 39 -4.69 20.72 2.86
N TYR A 40 -5.32 19.65 2.34
CA TYR A 40 -4.79 18.82 1.25
C TYR A 40 -5.44 19.13 -0.11
N LEU A 41 -6.49 19.94 -0.09
CA LEU A 41 -7.22 20.41 -1.27
C LEU A 41 -7.07 21.93 -1.33
N PRO A 42 -6.00 22.45 -1.93
CA PRO A 42 -5.79 23.89 -2.00
C PRO A 42 -6.94 24.58 -2.73
N ASP A 43 -7.11 25.87 -2.45
CA ASP A 43 -8.08 26.77 -3.08
C ASP A 43 -8.12 26.64 -4.61
N GLU A 44 -9.21 27.10 -5.23
CA GLU A 44 -9.48 26.94 -6.67
C GLU A 44 -8.31 27.33 -7.60
N GLY A 45 -7.47 28.29 -7.19
CA GLY A 45 -6.28 28.72 -7.94
C GLY A 45 -5.08 27.75 -7.91
N HIS A 46 -5.03 26.84 -6.93
CA HIS A 46 -3.90 25.92 -6.71
C HIS A 46 -4.31 24.46 -6.58
N PHE A 47 -5.59 24.14 -6.71
CA PHE A 47 -6.16 22.80 -6.56
C PHE A 47 -5.31 21.74 -7.28
N ILE A 48 -5.13 21.85 -8.60
CA ILE A 48 -4.39 20.88 -9.43
C ILE A 48 -2.95 20.71 -8.95
N SER A 49 -2.22 21.82 -8.73
CA SER A 49 -0.82 21.77 -8.28
C SER A 49 -0.68 21.13 -6.90
N GLY A 50 -1.61 21.37 -5.99
CA GLY A 50 -1.59 20.73 -4.68
C GLY A 50 -2.00 19.27 -4.74
N THR A 51 -3.10 18.93 -5.43
CA THR A 51 -3.51 17.52 -5.55
C THR A 51 -2.43 16.68 -6.22
N LEU A 52 -1.72 17.24 -7.21
CA LEU A 52 -0.55 16.61 -7.81
C LEU A 52 0.61 16.50 -6.84
N LEU A 53 0.93 17.51 -6.03
CA LEU A 53 1.99 17.42 -5.03
C LEU A 53 1.70 16.30 -4.00
N PHE A 54 0.48 16.22 -3.48
CA PHE A 54 0.07 15.21 -2.50
C PHE A 54 -0.03 13.81 -3.12
N GLY A 55 -0.59 13.70 -4.33
CA GLY A 55 -0.69 12.44 -5.06
C GLY A 55 0.65 11.94 -5.61
N ALA A 56 1.57 12.84 -5.98
CA ALA A 56 2.86 12.49 -6.55
C ALA A 56 3.76 11.73 -5.59
N PHE A 57 3.72 12.03 -4.28
CA PHE A 57 4.50 11.27 -3.31
C PHE A 57 3.79 10.01 -2.83
N ALA A 58 2.45 10.01 -2.76
CA ALA A 58 1.66 8.81 -2.47
C ALA A 58 1.85 7.70 -3.54
N ILE A 59 2.33 8.05 -4.73
CA ILE A 59 2.69 7.07 -5.77
C ILE A 59 3.83 6.13 -5.33
N ILE A 60 4.73 6.59 -4.45
CA ILE A 60 5.90 5.83 -4.03
C ILE A 60 5.48 4.53 -3.33
N PRO A 61 4.70 4.57 -2.23
CA PRO A 61 4.19 3.35 -1.62
C PRO A 61 3.23 2.58 -2.55
N ALA A 62 2.48 3.26 -3.43
CA ALA A 62 1.61 2.59 -4.40
C ALA A 62 2.41 1.69 -5.38
N ILE A 63 3.55 2.15 -5.89
CA ILE A 63 4.44 1.37 -6.76
C ILE A 63 5.01 0.17 -6.01
N VAL A 64 5.41 0.34 -4.74
CA VAL A 64 5.91 -0.76 -3.91
C VAL A 64 4.86 -1.85 -3.76
N VAL A 65 3.64 -1.47 -3.37
CA VAL A 65 2.52 -2.40 -3.18
C VAL A 65 2.11 -3.07 -4.49
N PHE A 66 2.09 -2.32 -5.60
CA PHE A 66 1.84 -2.87 -6.93
C PHE A 66 2.90 -3.93 -7.30
N THR A 67 4.18 -3.64 -7.04
CA THR A 67 5.28 -4.59 -7.28
C THR A 67 5.15 -5.83 -6.41
N ALA A 68 4.72 -5.67 -5.15
CA ALA A 68 4.41 -6.79 -4.26
C ALA A 68 3.29 -7.69 -4.84
N ALA A 69 2.31 -7.12 -5.54
CA ALA A 69 1.26 -7.88 -6.22
C ALA A 69 1.78 -8.75 -7.36
N LEU A 70 2.75 -8.25 -8.15
CA LEU A 70 3.35 -9.00 -9.24
C LEU A 70 4.12 -10.25 -8.76
N ILE A 71 4.74 -10.19 -7.58
CA ILE A 71 5.47 -11.34 -7.00
C ILE A 71 4.58 -12.26 -6.15
N SER A 72 3.37 -11.81 -5.81
CA SER A 72 2.40 -12.56 -5.01
C SER A 72 1.87 -13.79 -5.74
N LYS A 73 1.59 -14.88 -5.02
CA LYS A 73 1.08 -16.12 -5.61
C LYS A 73 -0.19 -16.58 -4.90
N SER A 74 -1.04 -17.24 -5.69
CA SER A 74 -2.22 -17.95 -5.21
C SER A 74 -1.85 -18.99 -4.13
N PRO A 75 -2.75 -19.26 -3.16
CA PRO A 75 -4.11 -18.70 -3.05
C PRO A 75 -4.19 -17.39 -2.26
N PHE A 76 -3.21 -17.10 -1.41
CA PHE A 76 -3.36 -16.03 -0.41
C PHE A 76 -2.76 -14.68 -0.81
N TYR A 77 -1.88 -14.63 -1.82
CA TYR A 77 -1.25 -13.40 -2.29
C TYR A 77 -0.63 -12.55 -1.15
N LEU A 78 0.01 -13.22 -0.18
CA LEU A 78 0.45 -12.59 1.07
C LEU A 78 1.40 -11.39 0.90
N PRO A 79 2.34 -11.35 -0.08
CA PRO A 79 3.20 -10.18 -0.26
C PRO A 79 2.42 -8.89 -0.49
N VAL A 80 1.43 -8.88 -1.39
CA VAL A 80 0.62 -7.66 -1.61
C VAL A 80 -0.27 -7.34 -0.42
N VAL A 81 -0.88 -8.34 0.21
CA VAL A 81 -1.77 -8.11 1.36
C VAL A 81 -1.02 -7.45 2.50
N ILE A 82 0.13 -8.01 2.90
CA ILE A 82 0.90 -7.48 4.03
C ILE A 82 1.58 -6.17 3.66
N SER A 83 2.10 -6.03 2.44
CA SER A 83 2.67 -4.77 1.96
C SER A 83 1.63 -3.64 1.96
N ALA A 84 0.43 -3.91 1.43
CA ALA A 84 -0.67 -2.95 1.36
C ALA A 84 -1.17 -2.55 2.75
N LEU A 85 -1.42 -3.51 3.64
CA LEU A 85 -1.88 -3.23 5.00
C LEU A 85 -0.88 -2.35 5.76
N THR A 86 0.41 -2.65 5.63
CA THR A 86 1.46 -1.84 6.26
C THR A 86 1.52 -0.43 5.66
N ALA A 87 1.50 -0.30 4.33
CA ALA A 87 1.50 1.00 3.66
C ALA A 87 0.30 1.85 4.10
N ILE A 88 -0.90 1.28 4.05
CA ILE A 88 -2.16 1.92 4.41
C ILE A 88 -2.14 2.35 5.88
N ALA A 89 -1.72 1.47 6.79
CA ALA A 89 -1.67 1.80 8.22
C ALA A 89 -0.69 2.95 8.50
N MET A 90 0.50 2.94 7.89
CA MET A 90 1.51 3.99 8.08
C MET A 90 1.06 5.33 7.48
N LEU A 91 0.51 5.31 6.26
CA LEU A 91 -0.05 6.50 5.63
C LEU A 91 -1.19 7.07 6.47
N ALA A 92 -2.14 6.24 6.90
CA ALA A 92 -3.27 6.68 7.70
C ALA A 92 -2.82 7.28 9.03
N TYR A 93 -1.92 6.60 9.75
CA TYR A 93 -1.40 7.03 11.03
C TYR A 93 -0.74 8.41 10.94
N TRP A 94 0.22 8.59 10.03
CA TRP A 94 0.94 9.85 9.94
C TRP A 94 0.11 10.98 9.31
N HIS A 95 -0.71 10.71 8.29
CA HIS A 95 -1.52 11.76 7.67
C HIS A 95 -2.71 12.22 8.52
N HIS A 96 -3.20 11.37 9.44
CA HIS A 96 -4.26 11.73 10.39
C HIS A 96 -3.83 12.85 11.35
N ASP A 97 -2.59 12.81 11.84
CA ASP A 97 -2.10 13.75 12.85
C ASP A 97 -1.26 14.91 12.30
N ASN A 98 -0.91 14.89 11.01
CA ASN A 98 -0.03 15.89 10.40
C ASN A 98 -0.74 17.24 10.17
N ASP A 99 -0.66 18.19 11.09
CA ASP A 99 -1.24 19.52 10.90
C ASP A 99 -0.36 20.39 10.00
N LEU A 100 -0.81 20.65 8.76
CA LEU A 100 -0.07 21.51 7.83
C LEU A 100 -0.14 23.00 8.16
N ALA A 101 -1.11 23.41 8.98
CA ALA A 101 -1.25 24.81 9.37
C ALA A 101 -0.30 25.21 10.51
N ALA A 102 0.30 24.23 11.19
CA ALA A 102 1.10 24.47 12.38
C ALA A 102 2.45 25.15 12.08
N ASP A 103 3.18 24.69 11.05
CA ASP A 103 4.49 25.26 10.70
C ASP A 103 4.98 24.85 9.29
N ALA A 104 6.02 25.51 8.76
CA ALA A 104 6.60 25.23 7.44
C ALA A 104 7.27 23.84 7.33
N GLN A 105 7.76 23.28 8.43
CA GLN A 105 8.31 21.92 8.53
C GLN A 105 7.22 20.86 8.35
N ALA A 106 5.94 21.18 8.60
CA ALA A 106 4.83 20.29 8.27
C ALA A 106 4.71 20.01 6.75
N ALA A 107 5.20 20.91 5.88
CA ALA A 107 5.26 20.64 4.45
C ALA A 107 6.34 19.59 4.09
N ILE A 108 7.40 19.48 4.90
CA ILE A 108 8.48 18.50 4.70
C ILE A 108 7.97 17.08 4.98
N SER A 109 7.08 16.92 5.97
CA SER A 109 6.51 15.61 6.30
C SER A 109 5.74 14.98 5.13
N LEU A 110 5.17 15.79 4.23
CA LEU A 110 4.48 15.31 3.02
C LEU A 110 5.38 14.51 2.07
N ILE A 111 6.69 14.77 2.11
CA ILE A 111 7.68 14.05 1.32
C ILE A 111 8.13 12.78 2.07
N PHE A 112 8.41 12.92 3.37
CA PHE A 112 9.01 11.82 4.15
C PHE A 112 8.00 10.73 4.57
N ILE A 113 6.76 11.09 4.88
CA ILE A 113 5.69 10.13 5.24
C ILE A 113 5.55 9.02 4.19
N PRO A 114 5.34 9.31 2.89
CA PRO A 114 5.21 8.28 1.88
C PRO A 114 6.51 7.50 1.64
N ILE A 115 7.69 8.10 1.82
CA ILE A 115 8.98 7.39 1.74
C ILE A 115 9.08 6.35 2.87
N PHE A 116 8.78 6.75 4.11
CA PHE A 116 8.78 5.82 5.24
C PHE A 116 7.72 4.74 5.06
N ALA A 117 6.50 5.11 4.67
CA ALA A 117 5.45 4.15 4.37
C ALA A 117 5.88 3.14 3.30
N ALA A 118 6.60 3.57 2.26
CA ALA A 118 7.17 2.68 1.25
C ALA A 118 8.23 1.74 1.83
N CYS A 119 9.15 2.22 2.67
CA CYS A 119 10.13 1.37 3.36
C CYS A 119 9.44 0.29 4.22
N PHE A 120 8.44 0.68 5.02
CA PHE A 120 7.67 -0.27 5.81
C PHE A 120 6.87 -1.24 4.94
N ALA A 121 6.33 -0.78 3.81
CA ALA A 121 5.63 -1.62 2.84
C ALA A 121 6.58 -2.63 2.16
N ILE A 122 7.84 -2.28 1.90
CA ILE A 122 8.88 -3.22 1.43
C ILE A 122 9.11 -4.31 2.47
N VAL A 123 9.29 -3.93 3.74
CA VAL A 123 9.46 -4.89 4.85
C VAL A 123 8.23 -5.78 4.98
N GLY A 124 7.02 -5.22 4.94
CA GLY A 124 5.77 -5.97 4.95
C GLY A 124 5.66 -6.94 3.77
N GLY A 125 6.03 -6.51 2.57
CA GLY A 125 6.09 -7.37 1.38
C GLY A 125 7.08 -8.52 1.54
N ALA A 126 8.26 -8.26 2.09
CA ALA A 126 9.28 -9.28 2.37
C ALA A 126 8.78 -10.31 3.40
N VAL A 127 8.11 -9.86 4.47
CA VAL A 127 7.43 -10.75 5.44
C VAL A 127 6.37 -11.59 4.75
N GLY A 128 5.55 -11.00 3.87
CA GLY A 128 4.57 -11.72 3.08
C GLY A 128 5.18 -12.76 2.15
N VAL A 129 6.34 -12.49 1.55
CA VAL A 129 7.09 -13.49 0.76
C VAL A 129 7.54 -14.66 1.64
N GLY A 130 8.06 -14.38 2.83
CA GLY A 130 8.45 -15.40 3.81
C GLY A 130 7.27 -16.30 4.21
N LEU A 131 6.14 -15.70 4.59
CA LEU A 131 4.93 -16.43 4.98
C LEU A 131 4.33 -17.23 3.82
N GLN A 132 4.33 -16.66 2.60
CA GLN A 132 3.85 -17.38 1.43
C GLN A 132 4.73 -18.59 1.11
N SER A 133 6.05 -18.46 1.29
CA SER A 133 6.97 -19.56 1.10
C SER A 133 6.76 -20.64 2.17
N ALA A 134 6.61 -20.26 3.44
CA ALA A 134 6.34 -21.19 4.53
C ALA A 134 5.02 -21.96 4.34
N THR A 135 3.93 -21.26 3.98
CA THR A 135 2.62 -21.90 3.73
C THR A 135 2.65 -22.88 2.55
N GLN A 136 3.37 -22.54 1.47
CA GLN A 136 3.55 -23.45 0.33
C GLN A 136 4.37 -24.69 0.70
N LEU A 137 5.41 -24.55 1.54
CA LEU A 137 6.20 -25.67 2.03
C LEU A 137 5.38 -26.61 2.92
N LEU A 138 4.61 -26.04 3.85
CA LEU A 138 3.74 -26.83 4.73
C LEU A 138 2.69 -27.60 3.92
N ARG A 139 2.05 -26.95 2.94
CA ARG A 139 1.07 -27.59 2.07
C ARG A 139 1.65 -28.79 1.32
N LYS A 140 2.84 -28.64 0.72
CA LYS A 140 3.53 -29.73 0.03
C LYS A 140 3.82 -30.91 0.97
N ARG A 141 4.29 -30.64 2.19
CA ARG A 141 4.56 -31.70 3.19
C ARG A 141 3.29 -32.42 3.61
N THR A 142 2.18 -31.70 3.79
CA THR A 142 0.88 -32.31 4.12
C THR A 142 0.37 -33.19 2.98
N GLU A 143 0.49 -32.74 1.73
CA GLU A 143 0.11 -33.52 0.55
C GLU A 143 0.95 -34.79 0.41
N GLN A 144 2.27 -34.74 0.65
CA GLN A 144 3.15 -35.92 0.65
C GLN A 144 2.81 -36.91 1.76
N ASN A 145 2.57 -36.43 2.99
CA ASN A 145 2.22 -37.30 4.11
C ASN A 145 0.82 -37.93 3.97
N ALA A 146 -0.04 -37.36 3.12
CA ALA A 146 -1.39 -37.85 2.84
C ALA A 146 -1.43 -38.90 1.72
N ASP A 147 -0.35 -39.06 0.94
CA ASP A 147 -0.23 -40.10 -0.09
C ASP A 147 0.78 -41.18 0.37
N PRO A 148 0.32 -42.27 1.00
CA PRO A 148 1.21 -43.32 1.52
C PRO A 148 1.93 -44.13 0.44
N ASN A 149 1.65 -43.90 -0.85
CA ASN A 149 2.20 -44.63 -1.99
C ASN A 149 3.02 -43.76 -2.97
N ALA A 150 3.29 -42.50 -2.64
CA ALA A 150 4.11 -41.57 -3.44
C ALA A 150 5.61 -41.62 -3.09
#